data_AF-A0A2V9F8Z3-F1
#
_entry.id   AF-A0A2V9F8Z3-F1
#
_cell.length_a   1.000
_cell.length_b   1.000
_cell.length_c   1.000
_cell.angle_alpha   90.00
_cell.angle_beta   90.00
_cell.angle_gamma   90.00
#
_symmetry.space_group_name_H-M   'P 1'
#
loop_
_entity.id
_entity.type
_entity.pdbx_description
1 polymer ?
#
loop_
_entity_poly.entity_id
_entity_poly.type
_entity_poly.pdbx_seq_one_letter_code
_entity_poly.pdbx_strand_id
1 'polypeptide(L)'
;HLLRLVFRAGDTAGRLDLEAVEAAVRSSMHQAGAAVLQQLLKFDPPRSEQRQVPCCCGHTAKYLELRSKLVLSAVGEVQCVRPYFLCERCHVGQFPVDVELDIENTEFSPGVRRMQALVGQQVPFDHGRAQMQILAG
;
A
#
# COMPACT_ATOMS: atom_id res chain seq x y z
N HIS A 1 -1.49 2.93 23.77
CA HIS A 1 -0.80 1.78 23.16
C HIS A 1 0.71 2.01 23.10
N LEU A 2 1.17 3.11 22.48
CA LEU A 2 2.59 3.54 22.41
C LEU A 2 3.32 3.54 23.76
N LEU A 3 2.72 4.17 24.78
CA LEU A 3 3.32 4.24 26.13
C LEU A 3 3.59 2.86 26.72
N ARG A 4 2.72 1.86 26.49
CA ARG A 4 2.94 0.47 26.96
C ARG A 4 4.09 -0.23 26.25
N LEU A 5 4.37 0.12 24.98
CA LEU A 5 5.51 -0.42 24.23
C LEU A 5 6.83 0.21 24.73
N VAL A 6 6.83 1.52 24.99
CA VAL A 6 7.99 2.23 25.57
C VAL A 6 8.32 1.72 26.98
N PHE A 7 7.33 1.43 27.82
CA PHE A 7 7.56 0.85 29.15
C PHE A 7 8.06 -0.61 29.11
N ARG A 8 7.79 -1.36 28.03
CA ARG A 8 8.31 -2.72 27.83
C ARG A 8 9.71 -2.76 27.21
N ALA A 9 10.16 -1.65 26.63
CA ALA A 9 11.51 -1.47 26.09
C ALA A 9 12.57 -1.17 27.17
N GLY A 10 12.19 -1.15 28.45
CA GLY A 10 13.16 -1.13 29.55
C GLY A 10 13.72 -2.53 29.80
N ASP A 11 15.04 -2.65 29.93
CA ASP A 11 15.67 -3.88 30.43
C ASP A 11 15.25 -4.12 31.91
N THR A 12 15.40 -5.36 32.39
CA THR A 12 15.26 -5.78 33.79
C THR A 12 15.95 -4.86 34.81
N ALA A 13 16.95 -4.07 34.39
CA ALA A 13 17.64 -3.05 35.19
C ALA A 13 16.96 -1.66 35.21
N GLY A 14 15.82 -1.46 34.55
CA GLY A 14 15.08 -0.18 34.52
C GLY A 14 15.72 0.91 33.66
N ARG A 15 16.72 0.58 32.84
CA ARG A 15 17.35 1.51 31.89
C ARG A 15 16.59 1.47 30.56
N LEU A 16 16.33 2.65 30.00
CA LEU A 16 15.75 2.81 28.67
C LEU A 16 16.73 2.33 27.61
N ASP A 17 16.35 1.33 26.83
CA ASP A 17 17.03 0.96 25.60
C ASP A 17 16.53 1.88 24.47
N LEU A 18 17.40 2.79 24.02
CA LEU A 18 17.05 3.77 22.99
C LEU A 18 16.69 3.09 21.65
N GLU A 19 17.40 2.04 21.25
CA GLU A 19 17.14 1.34 19.99
C GLU A 19 15.77 0.66 20.04
N ALA A 20 15.44 0.01 21.15
CA ALA A 20 14.13 -0.59 21.35
C ALA A 20 13.00 0.45 21.36
N VAL A 21 13.23 1.61 21.98
CA VAL A 21 12.26 2.73 21.96
C VAL A 21 12.08 3.28 20.54
N GLU A 22 13.16 3.51 19.81
CA GLU A 22 13.13 3.99 18.42
C GLU A 22 12.39 3.01 17.50
N ALA A 23 12.68 1.71 17.61
CA ALA A 23 11.99 0.66 16.87
C ALA A 23 10.49 0.61 17.20
N ALA A 24 10.13 0.74 18.47
CA ALA A 24 8.73 0.76 18.91
C ALA A 24 7.98 2.00 18.38
N VAL A 25 8.62 3.17 18.41
CA VAL A 25 8.06 4.40 17.85
C VAL A 25 7.88 4.27 16.34
N ARG A 26 8.92 3.81 15.62
CA ARG A 26 8.87 3.58 14.17
C ARG A 26 7.74 2.63 13.80
N SER A 27 7.68 1.44 14.42
CA SER A 27 6.61 0.46 14.17
C SER A 27 5.22 1.05 14.39
N SER A 28 5.05 1.84 15.46
CA SER A 28 3.76 2.48 15.75
C SER A 28 3.39 3.55 14.74
N MET A 29 4.36 4.31 14.23
CA MET A 29 4.12 5.29 13.16
C MET A 29 3.79 4.62 11.83
N HIS A 30 4.44 3.49 11.51
CA HIS A 30 4.08 2.67 10.34
C HIS A 30 2.64 2.14 10.46
N GLN A 31 2.26 1.57 11.60
CA GLN A 31 0.88 1.10 11.84
C GLN A 31 -0.15 2.23 11.72
N ALA A 32 0.12 3.39 12.32
CA ALA A 32 -0.75 4.56 12.22
C ALA A 32 -0.84 5.06 10.76
N GLY A 33 0.28 5.13 10.06
CA GLY A 33 0.34 5.52 8.66
C GLY A 33 -0.44 4.57 7.75
N ALA A 34 -0.28 3.25 7.92
CA ALA A 34 -1.03 2.24 7.18
C ALA A 34 -2.53 2.35 7.43
N ALA A 35 -2.96 2.58 8.67
CA ALA A 35 -4.36 2.80 8.99
C ALA A 35 -4.94 4.05 8.31
N VAL A 36 -4.20 5.16 8.28
CA VAL A 36 -4.59 6.39 7.56
C VAL A 36 -4.68 6.14 6.06
N LEU A 37 -3.65 5.54 5.46
CA LEU A 37 -3.66 5.20 4.03
C LEU A 37 -4.82 4.27 3.68
N GLN A 38 -5.14 3.30 4.53
CA GLN A 38 -6.27 2.41 4.31
C GLN A 38 -7.62 3.14 4.33
N GLN A 39 -7.78 4.22 5.09
CA GLN A 39 -8.99 5.04 4.97
C GLN A 39 -8.98 5.88 3.69
N LEU A 40 -7.84 6.46 3.31
CA LEU A 40 -7.72 7.27 2.10
C LEU A 40 -7.90 6.46 0.81
N LEU A 41 -7.58 5.17 0.84
CA LEU A 41 -7.68 4.24 -0.29
C LEU A 41 -9.03 3.50 -0.35
N LYS A 42 -10.03 3.95 0.41
CA LYS A 42 -11.43 3.52 0.27
C LYS A 42 -12.18 4.53 -0.58
N PHE A 43 -12.36 4.17 -1.85
CA PHE A 43 -13.11 4.99 -2.79
C PHE A 43 -14.60 4.65 -2.71
N ASP A 44 -15.42 5.67 -2.88
CA ASP A 44 -16.87 5.51 -3.00
C ASP A 44 -17.25 5.00 -4.39
N PRO A 45 -18.45 4.41 -4.54
CA PRO A 45 -19.03 4.17 -5.85
C PRO A 45 -19.13 5.48 -6.65
N PRO A 46 -18.80 5.48 -7.94
CA PRO A 46 -18.88 6.69 -8.76
C PRO A 46 -20.32 7.20 -8.85
N ARG A 47 -20.45 8.52 -9.01
CA ARG A 47 -21.74 9.18 -9.27
C ARG A 47 -22.33 8.68 -10.59
N SER A 48 -23.63 8.86 -10.77
CA SER A 48 -24.38 8.45 -11.97
C SER A 48 -23.69 8.87 -13.27
N GLU A 49 -23.19 10.10 -13.35
CA GLU A 49 -22.54 10.63 -14.56
C GLU A 49 -21.16 10.00 -14.84
N GLN A 50 -20.55 9.37 -13.84
CA GLN A 50 -19.20 8.80 -13.87
C GLN A 50 -19.18 7.27 -13.97
N ARG A 51 -20.35 6.63 -14.13
CA ARG A 51 -20.48 5.16 -14.20
C ARG A 51 -20.12 4.55 -15.56
N GLN A 52 -19.55 5.34 -16.45
CA GLN A 52 -19.16 4.94 -17.79
C GLN A 52 -17.77 5.50 -18.12
N VAL A 53 -16.88 4.65 -18.62
CA VAL A 53 -15.51 5.02 -19.03
C VAL A 53 -15.19 4.45 -20.41
N PRO A 54 -14.33 5.10 -21.22
CA PRO A 54 -13.92 4.57 -22.51
C PRO A 54 -13.18 3.23 -22.37
N CYS A 55 -13.40 2.31 -23.29
CA CYS A 55 -12.68 1.04 -23.38
C CYS A 55 -11.73 1.03 -24.57
N CYS A 56 -10.61 0.33 -24.45
CA CYS A 56 -9.63 0.16 -25.53
C CYS A 56 -10.17 -0.47 -26.82
N CYS A 57 -11.33 -1.15 -26.76
CA CYS A 57 -12.01 -1.72 -27.93
C CYS A 57 -12.92 -0.72 -28.66
N GLY A 58 -12.89 0.57 -28.30
CA GLY A 58 -13.70 1.64 -28.90
C GLY A 58 -15.14 1.73 -28.36
N HIS A 59 -15.53 0.86 -27.43
CA HIS A 59 -16.83 0.92 -26.75
C HIS A 59 -16.69 1.51 -25.33
N THR A 60 -17.75 1.44 -24.55
CA THR A 60 -17.80 1.92 -23.16
C THR A 60 -17.76 0.76 -22.18
N ALA A 61 -17.02 0.91 -21.08
CA ALA A 61 -17.09 0.05 -19.92
C ALA A 61 -17.98 0.68 -18.84
N LYS A 62 -18.83 -0.13 -18.21
CA LYS A 62 -19.78 0.33 -17.18
C LYS A 62 -19.29 -0.06 -15.80
N TYR A 63 -19.53 0.81 -14.82
CA TYR A 63 -19.29 0.50 -13.41
C TYR A 63 -20.14 -0.70 -12.99
N LEU A 64 -19.54 -1.65 -12.28
CA LEU A 64 -20.23 -2.80 -11.71
C LEU A 64 -20.25 -2.75 -10.18
N GLU A 65 -19.08 -2.68 -9.56
CA GLU A 65 -18.93 -2.83 -8.12
C GLU A 65 -17.64 -2.19 -7.62
N LEU A 66 -17.47 -2.11 -6.30
CA LEU A 66 -16.17 -1.86 -5.68
C LEU A 66 -15.44 -3.19 -5.52
N ARG A 67 -14.13 -3.20 -5.80
CA ARG A 67 -13.26 -4.35 -5.53
C ARG A 67 -12.04 -3.95 -4.73
N SER A 68 -11.58 -4.84 -3.88
CA SER A 68 -10.37 -4.68 -3.09
C SER A 68 -9.13 -5.15 -3.85
N LYS A 69 -7.97 -4.60 -3.47
CA LYS A 69 -6.63 -5.05 -3.84
C LYS A 69 -5.69 -4.72 -2.69
N LEU A 70 -4.78 -5.63 -2.37
CA LEU A 70 -3.72 -5.36 -1.40
C LEU A 70 -2.59 -4.60 -2.11
N VAL A 71 -2.10 -3.55 -1.47
CA VAL A 71 -1.00 -2.73 -1.95
C VAL A 71 0.03 -2.61 -0.84
N LEU A 72 1.27 -3.00 -1.12
CA LEU A 72 2.40 -2.75 -0.24
C LEU A 72 2.81 -1.28 -0.36
N SER A 73 2.63 -0.53 0.73
CA SER A 73 3.05 0.86 0.87
C SER A 73 4.32 1.00 1.71
N ALA A 74 4.93 2.18 1.71
CA ALA A 74 6.12 2.46 2.52
C ALA A 74 5.89 2.32 4.04
N VAL A 75 4.63 2.37 4.49
CA VAL A 75 4.25 2.27 5.90
C VAL A 75 3.62 0.92 6.26
N GLY A 76 3.48 0.00 5.29
CA GLY A 76 2.88 -1.32 5.48
C GLY A 76 1.89 -1.70 4.36
N GLU A 77 1.37 -2.92 4.42
CA GLU A 77 0.33 -3.39 3.51
C GLU A 77 -1.02 -2.71 3.81
N VAL A 78 -1.69 -2.25 2.76
CA VAL A 78 -2.99 -1.56 2.86
C VAL A 78 -3.94 -2.10 1.80
N GLN A 79 -5.23 -2.21 2.15
CA GLN A 79 -6.27 -2.57 1.17
C GLN A 79 -6.77 -1.30 0.47
N CYS A 80 -6.70 -1.29 -0.85
CA CYS A 80 -7.34 -0.31 -1.70
C CYS A 80 -8.68 -0.86 -2.20
N VAL A 81 -9.78 -0.20 -1.86
CA VAL A 81 -11.13 -0.54 -2.30
C VAL A 81 -11.55 0.47 -3.35
N ARG A 82 -11.71 0.04 -4.60
CA ARG A 82 -11.89 0.95 -5.73
C ARG A 82 -12.92 0.49 -6.76
N PRO A 83 -13.49 1.40 -7.57
CA PRO A 83 -14.45 1.07 -8.61
C PRO A 83 -13.89 0.13 -9.68
N TYR A 84 -14.69 -0.87 -10.04
CA TYR A 84 -14.44 -1.81 -11.13
C TYR A 84 -15.40 -1.54 -12.30
N PHE A 85 -14.85 -1.42 -13.49
CA PHE A 85 -15.60 -1.23 -14.73
C PHE A 85 -15.40 -2.43 -15.65
N LEU A 86 -16.47 -2.87 -16.32
CA LEU A 86 -16.42 -3.96 -17.28
C LEU A 86 -17.04 -3.53 -18.61
N CYS A 87 -16.34 -3.82 -19.71
CA CYS A 87 -16.92 -3.67 -21.03
C CYS A 87 -17.72 -4.91 -21.41
N GLU A 88 -19.02 -4.75 -21.71
CA GLU A 88 -19.89 -5.84 -22.15
C GLU A 88 -19.51 -6.42 -23.53
N ARG A 89 -18.66 -5.73 -24.30
CA ARG A 89 -18.30 -6.11 -25.67
C ARG A 89 -17.04 -6.98 -25.75
N CYS A 90 -15.97 -6.57 -25.09
CA CYS A 90 -14.70 -7.30 -25.07
C CYS A 90 -14.45 -8.04 -23.75
N HIS A 91 -15.31 -7.85 -22.74
CA HIS A 91 -15.17 -8.42 -21.39
C HIS A 91 -13.87 -8.06 -20.67
N VAL A 92 -13.16 -7.01 -21.11
CA VAL A 92 -11.99 -6.48 -20.43
C VAL A 92 -12.43 -5.62 -19.25
N GLY A 93 -11.96 -5.98 -18.07
CA GLY A 93 -12.14 -5.25 -16.84
C GLY A 93 -11.11 -4.12 -16.67
N GLN A 94 -11.49 -3.04 -16.00
CA GLN A 94 -10.67 -1.85 -15.84
C GLN A 94 -10.78 -1.27 -14.43
N PHE A 95 -9.67 -0.72 -13.93
CA PHE A 95 -9.56 -0.03 -12.66
C PHE A 95 -8.90 1.34 -12.90
N PRO A 96 -9.63 2.39 -13.31
CA PRO A 96 -9.05 3.71 -13.59
C PRO A 96 -8.21 4.27 -12.42
N VAL A 97 -8.67 4.02 -11.20
CA VAL A 97 -7.95 4.37 -9.96
C VAL A 97 -6.55 3.74 -9.87
N ASP A 98 -6.33 2.55 -10.43
CA ASP A 98 -5.01 1.91 -10.41
C ASP A 98 -3.99 2.69 -11.25
N VAL A 99 -4.45 3.32 -12.33
CA VAL A 99 -3.62 4.17 -13.18
C VAL A 99 -3.30 5.48 -12.47
N GLU A 100 -4.32 6.12 -11.86
CA GLU A 100 -4.15 7.39 -11.12
C GLU A 100 -3.19 7.25 -9.94
N LEU A 101 -3.24 6.12 -9.24
CA LEU A 101 -2.36 5.82 -8.11
C LEU A 101 -1.01 5.22 -8.51
N ASP A 102 -0.77 4.98 -9.81
CA ASP A 102 0.43 4.33 -10.34
C ASP A 102 0.70 2.96 -9.68
N ILE A 103 -0.35 2.15 -9.63
CA ILE A 103 -0.37 0.77 -9.13
C ILE A 103 -0.95 -0.22 -10.16
N GLU A 104 -1.11 0.19 -11.42
CA GLU A 104 -1.55 -0.71 -12.49
C GLU A 104 -0.55 -1.86 -12.70
N ASN A 105 -1.04 -3.10 -12.83
CA ASN A 105 -0.23 -4.31 -13.04
C ASN A 105 0.84 -4.58 -11.96
N THR A 106 0.68 -4.00 -10.77
CA THR A 106 1.59 -4.19 -9.63
C THR A 106 0.82 -4.10 -8.31
N GLU A 107 1.37 -4.68 -7.26
CA GLU A 107 0.86 -4.58 -5.88
C GLU A 107 1.75 -3.65 -5.03
N PHE A 108 2.71 -2.95 -5.65
CA PHE A 108 3.65 -2.07 -4.96
C PHE A 108 3.34 -0.60 -5.22
N SER A 109 3.24 0.19 -4.15
CA SER A 109 3.11 1.65 -4.28
C SER A 109 4.36 2.25 -4.97
N PRO A 110 4.24 3.44 -5.58
CA PRO A 110 5.40 4.13 -6.18
C PRO A 110 6.57 4.32 -5.21
N GLY A 111 6.27 4.56 -3.92
CA GLY A 111 7.28 4.67 -2.87
C GLY A 111 8.07 3.37 -2.67
N VAL A 112 7.38 2.23 -2.62
CA VAL A 112 8.00 0.91 -2.45
C VAL A 112 8.80 0.51 -3.68
N ARG A 113 8.29 0.76 -4.89
CA ARG A 113 9.06 0.50 -6.13
C ARG A 113 10.36 1.29 -6.18
N ARG A 114 10.38 2.55 -5.71
CA ARG A 114 11.62 3.33 -5.58
C ARG A 114 12.59 2.71 -4.56
N MET A 115 12.09 2.28 -3.40
CA MET A 115 12.93 1.59 -2.40
C MET A 115 13.51 0.29 -2.95
N GLN A 116 12.70 -0.51 -3.65
CA GLN A 116 13.15 -1.75 -4.29
C GLN A 116 14.22 -1.49 -5.36
N ALA A 117 14.06 -0.45 -6.18
CA ALA A 117 15.04 -0.07 -7.18
C ALA A 117 16.38 0.34 -6.55
N LEU A 118 16.37 1.06 -5.44
CA LEU A 118 17.59 1.43 -4.71
C LEU A 118 18.35 0.20 -4.19
N VAL A 119 17.64 -0.76 -3.60
CA VAL A 119 18.26 -1.99 -3.10
C VAL A 119 18.76 -2.87 -4.26
N GLY A 120 17.98 -3.00 -5.33
CA GLY A 120 18.36 -3.79 -6.50
C GLY A 120 19.58 -3.27 -7.26
N GLN A 121 19.92 -1.99 -7.09
CA GLN A 121 21.13 -1.38 -7.64
C GLN A 121 22.38 -1.62 -6.77
N GLN A 122 22.22 -1.93 -5.48
CA GLN A 122 23.33 -1.86 -4.51
C GLN A 122 23.89 -3.21 -4.03
N VAL A 123 23.27 -4.36 -4.34
CA VAL A 123 23.72 -5.67 -3.81
C VAL A 123 23.32 -6.88 -4.68
N PRO A 124 24.10 -7.98 -4.71
CA PRO A 124 23.61 -9.28 -5.18
C PRO A 124 22.30 -9.65 -4.47
N PHE A 125 21.36 -10.24 -5.22
CA PHE A 125 19.92 -10.42 -4.87
C PHE A 125 19.64 -10.92 -3.43
N ASP A 126 20.53 -11.74 -2.86
CA ASP A 126 20.36 -12.30 -1.51
C ASP A 126 20.58 -11.29 -0.38
N HIS A 127 21.51 -10.36 -0.52
CA HIS A 127 21.75 -9.33 0.50
C HIS A 127 20.66 -8.25 0.48
N GLY A 128 20.12 -7.95 -0.69
CA GLY A 128 19.02 -6.98 -0.82
C GLY A 128 17.74 -7.42 -0.11
N ARG A 129 17.43 -8.72 -0.12
CA ARG A 129 16.25 -9.28 0.59
C ARG A 129 16.34 -9.08 2.11
N ALA A 130 17.51 -9.34 2.70
CA ALA A 130 17.74 -9.14 4.12
C ALA A 130 17.62 -7.66 4.51
N GLN A 131 18.14 -6.75 3.67
CA GLN A 131 18.03 -5.31 3.91
C GLN A 131 16.59 -4.79 3.75
N MET A 132 15.81 -5.32 2.80
CA MET A 132 14.39 -4.98 2.69
C MET A 132 13.58 -5.43 3.91
N GLN A 133 13.89 -6.60 4.49
CA GLN A 133 13.23 -7.06 5.72
C GLN A 133 13.58 -6.18 6.93
N ILE A 134 14.83 -5.72 7.04
CA ILE A 134 15.28 -4.83 8.12
C ILE A 134 14.65 -3.42 8.00
N LEU A 135 14.48 -2.92 6.76
CA LEU A 135 13.93 -1.59 6.50
C LEU A 135 12.40 -1.56 6.48
N ALA A 136 11.74 -2.69 6.19
CA ALA A 136 10.28 -2.81 6.26
C ALA A 136 9.74 -2.78 7.69
N GLY A 137 10.60 -3.05 8.69
CA GLY A 137 10.23 -3.10 10.11
C GLY A 137 9.64 -4.44 10.52
#